data_AF-A0A068YAM9-F1
#
_entry.id   AF-A0A068YAM9-F1
#
_cell.length_a   1.000
_cell.length_b   1.000
_cell.length_c   1.000
_cell.angle_alpha   90.00
_cell.angle_beta   90.00
_cell.angle_gamma   90.00
#
_symmetry.space_group_name_H-M   'P 1'
#
loop_
_entity.id
_entity.type
_entity.pdbx_description
1 polymer ?
#
loop_
_entity_poly.entity_id
_entity_poly.type
_entity_poly.pdbx_seq_one_letter_code
_entity_poly.pdbx_strand_id
1 'polypeptide(L)'
;MVRYWMHRSARVQKLVAPHVQKLFPFHRPELEGVSPVNASYSGRVVKAPFDLALGKVVPFGQELTAARKDIIKVKIHKLCLNKFLLKYFYQTRTYWAHKQGAEADIGDIVLVERCDPPIAFNTVYKLKKVVFPVGNIVDPISGLRCEGPDYPLEVMQQWLDEHRQKS
;
A
#
# COMPACT_ATOMS: atom_id res chain seq x y z
N MET A 1 -1.96 5.92 -15.40
CA MET A 1 -0.98 6.23 -16.45
C MET A 1 -0.32 7.54 -16.07
N VAL A 2 1.00 7.56 -16.06
CA VAL A 2 1.78 8.70 -15.62
C VAL A 2 1.64 9.85 -16.66
N ARG A 3 0.99 10.95 -16.29
CA ARG A 3 0.58 12.04 -17.22
C ARG A 3 1.74 12.74 -17.94
N TYR A 4 2.95 12.70 -17.38
CA TYR A 4 4.12 13.39 -17.94
C TYR A 4 4.76 12.70 -19.17
N TRP A 5 4.22 11.56 -19.63
CA TRP A 5 4.80 10.76 -20.73
C TRP A 5 3.88 10.65 -21.96
N MET A 6 2.77 11.39 -22.01
CA MET A 6 1.97 11.50 -23.23
C MET A 6 2.59 12.55 -24.15
N HIS A 7 3.37 12.09 -25.13
CA HIS A 7 3.81 12.95 -26.22
C HIS A 7 2.58 13.50 -26.97
N ARG A 8 2.55 14.80 -27.28
CA ARG A 8 1.36 15.45 -27.87
C ARG A 8 0.93 14.85 -29.22
N SER A 9 1.87 14.27 -29.97
CA SER A 9 1.58 13.65 -31.27
C SER A 9 1.01 12.23 -31.14
N ALA A 10 -0.20 12.02 -31.67
CA ALA A 10 -0.85 10.72 -31.77
C ALA A 10 -0.05 9.69 -32.59
N ARG A 11 0.76 10.15 -33.57
CA ARG A 11 1.62 9.28 -34.39
C ARG A 11 2.72 8.64 -33.55
N VAL A 12 3.38 9.43 -32.72
CA VAL A 12 4.41 8.95 -31.78
C VAL A 12 3.81 7.97 -30.79
N GLN A 13 2.61 8.27 -30.26
CA GLN A 13 1.91 7.36 -29.35
C GLN A 13 1.61 6.01 -30.01
N LYS A 14 1.15 5.98 -31.26
CA LYS A 14 0.88 4.72 -32.00
C LYS A 14 2.15 3.88 -32.20
N LEU A 15 3.30 4.49 -32.49
CA LEU A 15 4.58 3.79 -32.68
C LEU A 15 5.16 3.25 -31.36
N VAL A 16 4.98 4.02 -30.28
CA VAL A 16 5.48 3.65 -28.96
C VAL A 16 4.60 2.58 -28.31
N ALA A 17 3.27 2.64 -28.48
CA ALA A 17 2.28 1.72 -27.88
C ALA A 17 2.66 0.22 -27.90
N PRO A 18 3.06 -0.40 -29.03
CA PRO A 18 3.44 -1.82 -29.05
C PRO A 18 4.73 -2.12 -28.29
N HIS A 19 5.62 -1.14 -28.19
CA HIS A 19 6.88 -1.25 -27.45
C HIS A 19 6.72 -0.91 -25.97
N VAL A 20 5.59 -0.32 -25.55
CA VAL A 20 5.41 0.12 -24.17
C VAL A 20 5.52 -1.04 -23.20
N GLN A 21 4.91 -2.19 -23.49
CA GLN A 21 4.99 -3.35 -22.61
C GLN A 21 6.38 -4.00 -22.61
N LYS A 22 7.12 -3.91 -23.73
CA LYS A 22 8.48 -4.45 -23.88
C LYS A 22 9.53 -3.60 -23.14
N LEU A 23 9.46 -2.27 -23.31
CA LEU A 23 10.41 -1.30 -22.76
C LEU A 23 10.02 -0.81 -21.36
N PHE A 24 8.71 -0.77 -21.07
CA PHE A 24 8.13 -0.34 -19.80
C PHE A 24 7.19 -1.42 -19.21
N PRO A 25 7.70 -2.62 -18.88
CA PRO A 25 6.89 -3.77 -18.43
C PRO A 25 6.09 -3.58 -17.13
N PHE A 26 6.08 -2.40 -16.53
CA PHE A 26 5.41 -2.15 -15.27
C PHE A 26 4.46 -0.97 -15.38
N HIS A 27 3.16 -1.25 -15.48
CA HIS A 27 2.10 -0.28 -15.20
C HIS A 27 0.87 -0.90 -14.55
N ARG A 28 0.85 -2.23 -14.39
CA ARG A 28 -0.25 -2.95 -13.74
C ARG A 28 0.40 -3.93 -12.77
N PRO A 29 0.54 -3.60 -11.47
CA PRO A 29 0.84 -4.63 -10.49
C PRO A 29 -0.21 -5.72 -10.68
N GLU A 30 0.26 -6.97 -10.74
CA GLU A 30 -0.43 -8.10 -11.36
C GLU A 30 -1.92 -8.08 -11.02
N LEU A 31 -2.71 -7.67 -12.00
CA LEU A 31 -4.10 -8.08 -12.05
C LEU A 31 -4.10 -9.04 -13.21
N GLU A 32 -4.52 -10.28 -12.99
CA GLU A 32 -4.89 -11.18 -14.07
C GLU A 32 -5.99 -10.49 -14.90
N GLY A 33 -5.57 -9.69 -15.88
CA GLY A 33 -6.32 -9.17 -17.01
C GLY A 33 -7.51 -8.22 -16.77
N VAL A 34 -8.12 -8.12 -15.59
CA VAL A 34 -9.52 -7.63 -15.55
C VAL A 34 -9.83 -6.71 -14.38
N SER A 35 -10.05 -5.42 -14.65
CA SER A 35 -10.49 -4.45 -13.61
C SER A 35 -11.67 -5.03 -12.81
N PRO A 36 -11.83 -4.67 -11.53
CA PRO A 36 -13.03 -4.99 -10.74
C PRO A 36 -14.34 -4.92 -11.54
N VAL A 37 -14.57 -3.79 -12.23
CA VAL A 37 -15.75 -3.57 -13.06
C VAL A 37 -15.84 -4.57 -14.21
N ASN A 38 -14.75 -4.89 -14.90
CA ASN A 38 -14.77 -5.87 -15.98
C ASN A 38 -14.87 -7.31 -15.45
N ALA A 39 -14.43 -7.55 -14.21
CA ALA A 39 -14.44 -8.85 -13.56
C ALA A 39 -15.87 -9.22 -13.15
N SER A 40 -16.71 -8.23 -12.80
CA SER A 40 -18.11 -8.48 -12.46
C SER A 40 -18.92 -8.94 -13.67
N TYR A 41 -18.55 -8.47 -14.87
CA TYR A 41 -19.19 -8.90 -16.13
C TYR A 41 -18.63 -10.22 -16.68
N SER A 42 -17.35 -10.54 -16.43
CA SER A 42 -16.69 -11.72 -16.99
C SER A 42 -16.66 -12.93 -16.06
N GLY A 43 -17.11 -12.79 -14.82
CA GLY A 43 -17.10 -13.87 -13.82
C GLY A 43 -15.70 -14.29 -13.35
N ARG A 44 -14.65 -13.56 -13.74
CA ARG A 44 -13.27 -13.84 -13.32
C ARG A 44 -13.05 -13.36 -11.90
N VAL A 45 -12.41 -14.19 -11.09
CA VAL A 45 -12.06 -13.86 -9.70
C VAL A 45 -10.82 -12.96 -9.69
N VAL A 46 -10.92 -11.82 -9.01
CA VAL A 46 -9.78 -10.92 -8.82
C VAL A 46 -8.81 -11.57 -7.83
N LYS A 47 -7.59 -11.86 -8.27
CA LYS A 47 -6.52 -12.34 -7.39
C LYS A 47 -5.63 -11.18 -6.93
N ALA A 48 -5.17 -11.26 -5.68
CA ALA A 48 -4.17 -10.33 -5.18
C ALA A 48 -2.79 -10.63 -5.80
N PRO A 49 -2.01 -9.61 -6.18
CA PRO A 49 -0.67 -9.79 -6.75
C PRO A 49 0.38 -10.29 -5.76
N PHE A 50 0.19 -10.03 -4.46
CA PHE A 50 1.16 -10.36 -3.41
C PHE A 50 0.46 -11.15 -2.31
N ASP A 51 1.18 -12.10 -1.72
CA ASP A 51 0.69 -12.85 -0.54
C ASP A 51 0.70 -11.96 0.71
N LEU A 52 1.75 -11.15 0.87
CA LEU A 52 1.93 -10.18 1.94
C LEU A 52 2.45 -8.87 1.35
N ALA A 53 1.92 -7.75 1.85
CA ALA A 53 2.38 -6.44 1.42
C ALA A 53 2.25 -5.40 2.54
N LEU A 54 3.18 -4.45 2.56
CA LEU A 54 3.02 -3.22 3.31
C LEU A 54 2.26 -2.19 2.47
N GLY A 55 1.36 -1.48 3.12
CA GLY A 55 0.61 -0.41 2.48
C GLY A 55 0.27 0.70 3.46
N LYS A 56 -0.09 1.85 2.89
CA LYS A 56 -0.58 3.00 3.65
C LYS A 56 -2.09 3.07 3.56
N VAL A 57 -2.77 3.29 4.68
CA VAL A 57 -4.22 3.53 4.69
C VAL A 57 -4.52 4.87 4.01
N VAL A 58 -5.46 4.87 3.08
CA VAL A 58 -5.88 6.04 2.28
C VAL A 58 -7.38 6.23 2.44
N PRO A 59 -7.88 7.47 2.59
CA PRO A 59 -9.30 7.70 2.80
C PRO A 59 -10.13 7.48 1.52
N PHE A 60 -11.43 7.23 1.72
CA PHE A 60 -12.47 7.32 0.70
C PHE A 60 -13.01 8.76 0.67
N GLY A 61 -12.23 9.70 0.13
CA GLY A 61 -12.57 11.12 0.21
C GLY A 61 -12.15 11.69 1.56
N GLN A 62 -13.11 12.07 2.40
CA GLN A 62 -12.86 12.56 3.76
C GLN A 62 -12.93 11.45 4.83
N GLU A 63 -13.61 10.35 4.54
CA GLU A 63 -13.83 9.26 5.51
C GLU A 63 -12.81 8.13 5.37
N LEU A 64 -12.52 7.45 6.48
CA LEU A 64 -11.65 6.27 6.52
C LEU A 64 -12.24 5.09 5.73
N THR A 65 -13.56 4.96 5.81
CA THR A 65 -14.30 3.78 5.35
C THR A 65 -15.30 4.18 4.27
N ALA A 66 -15.60 3.25 3.36
CA ALA A 66 -16.69 3.43 2.40
C ALA A 66 -18.05 3.09 3.06
N ALA A 67 -19.05 2.70 2.26
CA ALA A 67 -20.37 2.28 2.76
C ALA A 67 -20.35 1.10 3.76
N ARG A 68 -19.28 0.30 3.79
CA ARG A 68 -19.14 -0.85 4.72
C ARG A 68 -18.02 -0.58 5.73
N LYS A 69 -18.38 -0.49 7.02
CA LYS A 69 -17.51 -0.14 8.15
C LYS A 69 -16.24 -1.01 8.28
N ASP A 70 -16.26 -2.22 7.77
CA ASP A 70 -15.14 -3.17 7.90
C ASP A 70 -14.12 -3.10 6.74
N ILE A 71 -14.37 -2.28 5.71
CA ILE A 71 -13.53 -2.21 4.52
C ILE A 71 -12.75 -0.90 4.50
N ILE A 72 -11.43 -1.01 4.49
CA ILE A 72 -10.52 0.11 4.34
C ILE A 72 -9.82 0.07 2.98
N LYS A 73 -9.33 1.23 2.54
CA LYS A 73 -8.54 1.35 1.30
C LYS A 73 -7.07 1.47 1.64
N VAL A 74 -6.28 0.55 1.09
CA VAL A 74 -4.84 0.48 1.34
C VAL A 74 -4.09 0.73 0.04
N LYS A 75 -3.18 1.70 0.05
CA LYS A 75 -2.28 2.01 -1.06
C LYS A 75 -0.99 1.24 -0.89
N ILE A 76 -0.76 0.29 -1.78
CA ILE A 76 0.46 -0.52 -1.83
C ILE A 76 1.43 0.11 -2.82
N HIS A 77 2.71 0.13 -2.44
CA HIS A 77 3.81 0.65 -3.24
C HIS A 77 4.67 -0.54 -3.72
N LYS A 78 4.94 -0.62 -5.04
CA LYS A 78 5.88 -1.57 -5.65
C LYS A 78 6.98 -0.79 -6.33
N LEU A 79 8.23 -1.17 -6.09
CA LEU A 79 9.35 -0.68 -6.90
C LEU A 79 9.40 -1.47 -8.20
N CYS A 80 9.27 -0.76 -9.31
CA CYS A 80 9.23 -1.34 -10.64
C CYS A 80 10.43 -0.87 -11.43
N LEU A 81 11.18 -1.81 -12.02
CA LEU A 81 12.36 -1.51 -12.83
C LEU A 81 11.93 -0.96 -14.20
N ASN A 82 12.39 0.24 -14.51
CA ASN A 82 12.36 0.75 -15.88
C ASN A 82 13.59 0.23 -16.62
N LYS A 83 13.38 -0.67 -17.59
CA LYS A 83 14.48 -1.31 -18.35
C LYS A 83 15.24 -0.34 -19.25
N PHE A 84 14.60 0.74 -19.70
CA PHE A 84 15.25 1.74 -20.55
C PHE A 84 16.21 2.63 -19.75
N LEU A 85 15.79 3.05 -18.56
CA LEU A 85 16.60 3.92 -17.69
C LEU A 85 17.47 3.13 -16.69
N LEU A 86 17.26 1.82 -16.60
CA LEU A 86 17.85 0.94 -15.57
C LEU A 86 17.67 1.48 -14.14
N LYS A 87 16.50 2.08 -13.87
CA LYS A 87 16.15 2.73 -12.60
C LYS A 87 14.82 2.23 -12.07
N TYR A 88 14.73 2.04 -10.75
CA TYR A 88 13.48 1.69 -10.07
C TYR A 88 12.63 2.94 -9.82
N PHE A 89 11.33 2.80 -10.07
CA PHE A 89 10.34 3.83 -9.78
C PHE A 89 9.23 3.27 -8.91
N TYR A 90 8.73 4.09 -7.98
CA TYR A 90 7.55 3.74 -7.19
C TYR A 90 6.31 3.71 -8.07
N GLN A 91 5.61 2.57 -8.04
CA GLN A 91 4.29 2.41 -8.58
C GLN A 91 3.32 2.12 -7.45
N THR A 92 2.16 2.76 -7.50
CA THR A 92 1.20 2.69 -6.41
C THR A 92 -0.15 2.25 -6.93
N ARG A 93 -0.83 1.41 -6.15
CA ARG A 93 -2.21 1.01 -6.44
C ARG A 93 -2.96 0.84 -5.15
N THR A 94 -4.23 1.23 -5.17
CA THR A 94 -5.12 1.10 -4.02
C THR A 94 -5.91 -0.19 -4.14
N TYR A 95 -5.93 -0.96 -3.05
CA TYR A 95 -6.71 -2.17 -2.88
C TYR A 95 -7.66 -2.01 -1.70
N TRP A 96 -8.71 -2.83 -1.67
CA TRP A 96 -9.62 -2.89 -0.53
C TRP A 96 -9.18 -4.02 0.38
N ALA A 97 -9.08 -3.73 1.67
CA ALA A 97 -8.69 -4.67 2.70
C ALA A 97 -9.76 -4.71 3.79
N HIS A 98 -9.98 -5.91 4.34
CA HIS A 98 -10.88 -6.12 5.46
C HIS A 98 -10.16 -5.86 6.81
N LYS A 99 -10.77 -5.06 7.70
CA LYS A 99 -10.17 -4.58 8.95
C LYS A 99 -9.98 -5.69 10.02
N GLN A 100 -10.77 -6.77 9.97
CA GLN A 100 -10.74 -7.89 10.94
C GLN A 100 -10.78 -7.44 12.43
N GLY A 101 -11.44 -6.31 12.71
CA GLY A 101 -11.53 -5.74 14.07
C GLY A 101 -10.31 -4.94 14.53
N ALA A 102 -9.22 -4.88 13.77
CA ALA A 102 -8.03 -4.11 14.13
C ALA A 102 -8.25 -2.61 13.90
N GLU A 103 -8.14 -1.77 14.93
CA GLU A 103 -8.22 -0.31 14.79
C GLU A 103 -7.08 0.21 13.90
N ALA A 104 -7.43 1.00 12.89
CA ALA A 104 -6.50 1.55 11.92
C ALA A 104 -7.06 2.89 11.46
N ASP A 105 -6.19 3.89 11.37
CA ASP A 105 -6.53 5.26 11.04
C ASP A 105 -5.95 5.69 9.69
N ILE A 106 -6.37 6.88 9.25
CA ILE A 106 -5.94 7.44 7.98
C ILE A 106 -4.44 7.75 8.04
N GLY A 107 -3.69 7.07 7.19
CA GLY A 107 -2.27 7.28 7.02
C GLY A 107 -1.38 6.26 7.71
N ASP A 108 -1.96 5.34 8.49
CA ASP A 108 -1.24 4.24 9.12
C ASP A 108 -0.54 3.36 8.08
N ILE A 109 0.62 2.83 8.47
CA ILE A 109 1.33 1.82 7.71
C ILE A 109 0.88 0.45 8.23
N VAL A 110 0.21 -0.30 7.36
CA VAL A 110 -0.41 -1.57 7.68
C VAL A 110 0.20 -2.71 6.88
N LEU A 111 0.27 -3.88 7.51
CA LEU A 111 0.60 -5.15 6.87
C LEU A 111 -0.70 -5.83 6.45
N VAL A 112 -0.82 -6.07 5.15
CA VAL A 112 -1.96 -6.79 4.56
C VAL A 112 -1.54 -8.15 4.05
N GLU A 113 -2.42 -9.14 4.22
CA GLU A 113 -2.24 -10.52 3.78
C GLU A 113 -3.35 -10.88 2.77
N ARG A 114 -3.02 -11.70 1.77
CA ARG A 114 -3.97 -12.18 0.78
C ARG A 114 -5.06 -13.03 1.43
N CYS A 115 -6.28 -12.91 0.91
CA CYS A 115 -7.41 -13.78 1.23
C CYS A 115 -7.75 -14.67 0.04
N ASP A 116 -7.64 -15.98 0.20
CA ASP A 116 -8.20 -16.97 -0.71
C ASP A 116 -9.14 -17.90 0.08
N PRO A 117 -10.46 -17.94 -0.21
CA PRO A 117 -11.19 -17.12 -1.19
C PRO A 117 -11.31 -15.63 -0.78
N PRO A 118 -11.57 -14.71 -1.74
CA PRO A 118 -11.78 -13.30 -1.42
C PRO A 118 -13.07 -13.12 -0.59
N ILE A 119 -13.02 -12.26 0.43
CA ILE A 119 -14.15 -12.02 1.37
C ILE A 119 -15.33 -11.36 0.64
N ALA A 120 -15.01 -10.47 -0.29
CA ALA A 120 -15.97 -9.83 -1.18
C ALA A 120 -15.31 -9.63 -2.54
N PHE A 121 -16.12 -9.34 -3.56
CA PHE A 121 -15.69 -9.24 -4.96
C PHE A 121 -14.41 -8.38 -5.19
N ASN A 122 -14.24 -7.28 -4.45
CA ASN A 122 -13.06 -6.41 -4.53
C ASN A 122 -12.09 -6.51 -3.34
N THR A 123 -12.47 -7.27 -2.30
CA THR A 123 -11.74 -7.35 -1.04
C THR A 123 -10.88 -8.61 -1.05
N VAL A 124 -9.70 -8.45 -1.64
CA VAL A 124 -8.71 -9.52 -1.84
C VAL A 124 -7.68 -9.60 -0.71
N TYR A 125 -7.64 -8.61 0.18
CA TYR A 125 -6.72 -8.54 1.31
C TYR A 125 -7.45 -8.50 2.66
N LYS A 126 -6.81 -9.03 3.69
CA LYS A 126 -7.13 -8.82 5.11
C LYS A 126 -6.01 -8.02 5.79
N LEU A 127 -6.38 -7.19 6.74
CA LEU A 127 -5.44 -6.47 7.60
C LEU A 127 -4.90 -7.45 8.65
N LYS A 128 -3.59 -7.66 8.67
CA LYS A 128 -2.92 -8.56 9.61
C LYS A 128 -2.41 -7.84 10.84
N LYS A 129 -1.75 -6.69 10.65
CA LYS A 129 -1.15 -5.89 11.71
C LYS A 129 -1.05 -4.43 11.29
N VAL A 130 -1.31 -3.51 12.22
CA VAL A 130 -0.88 -2.11 12.09
C VAL A 130 0.58 -2.04 12.52
N VAL A 131 1.47 -1.70 11.58
CA VAL A 131 2.92 -1.73 11.81
C VAL A 131 3.37 -0.41 12.41
N PHE A 132 2.96 0.70 11.79
CA PHE A 132 3.27 2.04 12.28
C PHE A 132 1.98 2.88 12.28
N PRO A 133 1.36 3.08 13.45
CA PRO A 133 0.23 3.99 13.58
C PRO A 133 0.71 5.44 13.51
N VAL A 134 -0.09 6.30 12.88
CA VAL A 134 0.21 7.73 12.78
C VAL A 134 0.11 8.38 14.16
N GLY A 135 1.12 9.17 14.53
CA GLY A 135 1.15 9.92 15.79
C GLY A 135 1.59 9.12 17.01
N ASN A 136 1.68 7.79 16.93
CA ASN A 136 2.15 6.96 18.04
C ASN A 136 3.14 5.89 17.56
N ILE A 137 4.17 6.33 16.84
CA ILE A 137 5.19 5.44 16.28
C ILE A 137 6.07 4.94 17.42
N VAL A 138 6.25 3.62 17.46
CA VAL A 138 7.19 2.96 18.36
C VAL A 138 8.36 2.46 17.51
N ASP A 139 9.58 2.85 17.87
CA ASP A 139 10.77 2.37 17.19
C ASP A 139 10.90 0.85 17.40
N PRO A 140 10.96 0.04 16.34
CA PRO A 140 11.05 -1.41 16.45
C PRO A 140 12.36 -1.89 17.09
N ILE A 141 13.41 -1.06 17.12
CA ILE A 141 14.71 -1.43 17.68
C ILE A 141 14.72 -1.20 19.19
N SER A 142 14.38 0.00 19.64
CA SER A 142 14.40 0.37 21.07
C SER A 142 13.12 0.03 21.82
N GLY A 143 11.98 -0.10 21.13
CA GLY A 143 10.67 -0.23 21.76
C GLY A 143 10.14 1.07 22.38
N LEU A 144 10.84 2.18 22.19
CA LEU A 144 10.48 3.50 22.69
C LEU A 144 9.61 4.25 21.68
N ARG A 145 8.75 5.15 22.19
CA ARG A 145 7.98 6.06 21.33
C ARG A 145 8.91 7.10 20.71
N CYS A 146 8.75 7.36 19.42
CA CYS A 146 9.57 8.32 18.69
C CYS A 146 8.71 9.28 17.85
N GLU A 147 9.23 10.49 17.66
CA GLU A 147 8.64 11.54 16.82
C GLU A 147 9.59 11.82 15.65
N GLY A 148 9.46 11.03 14.59
CA GLY A 148 10.37 11.11 13.45
C GLY A 148 11.77 10.60 13.83
N PRO A 149 12.83 11.41 13.73
CA PRO A 149 14.19 10.99 14.10
C PRO A 149 14.47 11.11 15.61
N ASP A 150 13.65 11.86 16.36
CA ASP A 150 13.95 12.24 17.74
C ASP A 150 13.12 11.43 18.75
N TYR A 151 13.70 11.22 19.93
CA TYR A 151 13.00 10.66 21.08
C TYR A 151 12.56 11.79 22.03
N PRO A 152 11.28 11.83 22.44
CA PRO A 152 10.82 12.82 23.41
C PRO A 152 11.61 12.74 24.72
N LEU A 153 11.85 13.89 25.34
CA LEU A 153 12.64 13.98 26.58
C LEU A 153 12.05 13.10 27.69
N GLU A 154 10.72 13.04 27.81
CA GLU A 154 10.00 12.24 28.80
C GLU A 154 10.33 10.75 28.67
N VAL A 155 10.36 10.25 27.43
CA VAL A 155 10.66 8.85 27.12
C VAL A 155 12.12 8.53 27.43
N MET A 156 13.03 9.47 27.14
CA MET A 156 14.45 9.32 27.44
C MET A 156 14.74 9.34 28.94
N GLN A 157 14.03 10.18 29.71
CA GLN A 157 14.14 10.22 31.17
C GLN A 157 13.66 8.92 31.81
N GLN A 158 12.50 8.40 31.39
CA GLN A 158 12.00 7.11 31.84
C GLN A 158 13.01 5.99 31.57
N TRP A 159 13.60 5.97 30.37
CA TRP A 159 14.62 5.00 30.01
C TRP A 159 15.88 5.11 30.89
N LEU A 160 16.36 6.33 31.17
CA LEU A 160 17.49 6.59 32.06
C LEU A 160 17.22 6.11 33.50
N ASP A 161 16.02 6.38 34.02
CA ASP A 161 15.64 6.01 35.38
C ASP A 161 15.55 4.47 35.56
N GLU A 162 14.99 3.77 34.57
CA GLU A 162 14.94 2.29 34.55
C GLU A 162 16.33 1.65 34.58
N HIS A 163 17.32 2.26 33.93
CA HIS A 163 18.68 1.72 33.85
C HIS A 163 19.53 2.10 35.06
N ARG A 164 19.24 3.23 35.72
CA ARG A 164 19.86 3.58 37.01
C ARG A 164 19.46 2.66 38.16
N GLN A 165 18.24 2.14 38.16
CA GLN A 165 17.77 1.23 39.21
C GLN A 165 18.31 -0.20 39.09
N LYS A 166 18.89 -0.57 37.95
CA LYS A 166 19.43 -1.91 37.68
C LYS A 166 20.93 -2.07 37.97
N SER A 167 21.61 -0.97 38.28
CA SER A 167 23.03 -0.89 38.64
C SER A 167 23.21 -0.62 40.11
#